data_AF-C5LD20-F1
#
_entry.id   AF-C5LD20-F1
#
_cell.length_a   1.000
_cell.length_b   1.000
_cell.length_c   1.000
_cell.angle_alpha   90.00
_cell.angle_beta   90.00
_cell.angle_gamma   90.00
#
_symmetry.space_group_name_H-M   'P 1'
#
loop_
_entity.id
_entity.type
_entity.pdbx_description
1 polymer ?
#
loop_
_entity_poly.entity_id
_entity_poly.type
_entity_poly.pdbx_seq_one_letter_code
_entity_poly.pdbx_strand_id
1 'polypeptide(L)'
;MFTNPANATKPIGGNILAHSSQTRLQLRKGQASEKRILKIYDSPCLPESECAFSITANGLADYVKPPQRDAYEQEKRKGYKY
;
A
#
# COMPACT_ATOMS: atom_id res chain seq x y z
N MET A 1 4.05 19.40 21.28
CA MET A 1 4.16 18.88 19.90
C MET A 1 5.12 17.70 19.90
N PHE A 2 5.00 16.83 18.89
CA PHE A 2 5.76 15.59 18.60
C PHE A 2 5.08 14.27 19.01
N THR A 3 5.01 13.38 18.02
CA THR A 3 4.05 12.29 17.84
C THR A 3 4.56 10.97 18.41
N ASN A 4 3.71 10.30 19.20
CA ASN A 4 3.95 8.98 19.79
C ASN A 4 4.36 7.91 18.74
N PRO A 5 5.52 7.23 18.89
CA PRO A 5 6.09 6.31 17.91
C PRO A 5 5.54 4.86 17.98
N ALA A 6 4.24 4.64 18.20
CA ALA A 6 3.74 3.28 18.46
C ALA A 6 2.30 2.94 18.05
N ASN A 7 1.58 3.78 17.31
CA ASN A 7 0.22 3.41 16.90
C ASN A 7 0.22 2.68 15.54
N ALA A 8 0.81 1.48 15.49
CA ALA A 8 0.31 0.47 14.57
C ALA A 8 -1.06 0.07 15.13
N THR A 9 -2.11 0.74 14.67
CA THR A 9 -3.48 0.55 15.14
C THR A 9 -3.81 -0.93 15.11
N LYS A 10 -3.97 -1.54 16.29
CA LYS A 10 -4.42 -2.92 16.39
C LYS A 10 -5.83 -3.00 15.83
N PRO A 11 -6.16 -4.03 15.03
CA PRO A 11 -7.53 -4.21 14.57
C PRO A 11 -8.46 -4.39 15.77
N ILE A 12 -9.65 -3.79 15.70
CA ILE A 12 -10.72 -4.00 16.68
C ILE A 12 -11.20 -5.45 16.64
N GLY A 13 -11.90 -5.90 17.70
CA GLY A 13 -12.55 -7.22 17.74
C GLY A 13 -11.67 -8.42 18.14
N GLY A 14 -10.38 -8.21 18.42
CA GLY A 14 -9.51 -9.17 19.09
C GLY A 14 -9.50 -10.57 18.44
N ASN A 15 -9.56 -11.62 19.27
CA ASN A 15 -9.44 -13.01 18.82
C ASN A 15 -10.64 -13.49 18.01
N ILE A 16 -11.84 -12.93 18.24
CA ILE A 16 -13.05 -13.36 17.53
C ILE A 16 -12.94 -13.00 16.05
N LEU A 17 -12.61 -11.73 15.75
CA LEU A 17 -12.41 -11.31 14.36
C LEU A 17 -11.16 -11.93 13.75
N ALA A 18 -10.11 -12.18 14.56
CA ALA A 18 -8.92 -12.89 14.09
C ALA A 18 -9.23 -14.31 13.62
N HIS A 19 -10.05 -15.06 14.36
CA HIS A 19 -10.37 -16.45 14.05
C HIS A 19 -11.40 -16.58 12.92
N SER A 20 -12.38 -15.68 12.86
CA SER A 20 -13.42 -15.72 11.81
C SER A 20 -12.90 -15.26 10.44
N SER A 21 -11.84 -14.46 10.39
CA SER A 21 -11.28 -13.94 9.13
C SER A 21 -10.26 -14.90 8.55
N GLN A 22 -10.53 -15.44 7.36
CA GLN A 22 -9.56 -16.29 6.64
C GLN A 22 -8.36 -15.50 6.11
N THR A 23 -8.51 -14.21 5.81
CA THR A 23 -7.40 -13.38 5.33
C THR A 23 -7.54 -11.97 5.87
N ARG A 24 -6.47 -11.48 6.51
CA ARG A 24 -6.41 -10.14 7.09
C ARG A 24 -5.36 -9.31 6.38
N LEU A 25 -5.76 -8.12 5.94
CA LEU A 25 -4.92 -7.21 5.17
C LEU A 25 -4.73 -5.92 5.96
N GLN A 26 -3.48 -5.48 6.06
CA GLN A 26 -3.11 -4.20 6.67
C GLN A 26 -2.83 -3.17 5.57
N LEU A 27 -3.59 -2.08 5.58
CA LEU A 27 -3.43 -0.99 4.62
C LEU A 27 -2.69 0.17 5.27
N ARG A 28 -1.65 0.67 4.61
CA ARG A 28 -0.91 1.88 5.02
C ARG A 28 -0.81 2.88 3.87
N LYS A 29 -0.87 4.17 4.22
CA LYS A 29 -0.62 5.25 3.27
C LYS A 29 0.87 5.27 2.92
N GLY A 30 1.20 5.28 1.63
CA GLY A 30 2.58 5.43 1.15
C GLY A 30 3.06 6.87 1.27
N GLN A 31 4.36 7.09 1.04
CA GLN A 31 4.96 8.44 1.07
C GLN A 31 4.45 9.33 -0.08
N ALA A 32 4.24 8.76 -1.27
CA ALA A 32 3.61 9.47 -2.38
C ALA A 32 2.08 9.52 -2.19
N SER A 33 1.45 10.64 -2.58
CA SER A 33 0.01 10.91 -2.39
C SER A 33 -0.90 9.78 -2.88
N GLU A 34 -0.54 9.15 -3.99
CA GLU A 34 -1.30 8.11 -4.66
C GLU A 34 -0.91 6.69 -4.21
N LYS A 35 0.31 6.52 -3.68
CA LYS A 35 0.80 5.20 -3.27
C LYS A 35 0.07 4.73 -2.02
N ARG A 36 -0.44 3.50 -2.07
CA ARG A 36 -0.93 2.73 -0.93
C ARG A 36 -0.18 1.42 -0.87
N ILE A 37 0.06 0.93 0.34
CA ILE A 37 0.75 -0.33 0.55
C ILE A 37 -0.20 -1.24 1.32
N LEU A 38 -0.37 -2.45 0.81
CA LEU A 38 -1.14 -3.53 1.38
C LEU A 38 -0.16 -4.59 1.87
N LYS A 39 -0.25 -4.97 3.14
CA LYS A 39 0.50 -6.09 3.71
C LYS A 39 -0.47 -7.21 4.11
N ILE A 40 -0.14 -8.45 3.78
CA ILE A 40 -0.85 -9.61 4.33
C ILE A 40 -0.45 -9.76 5.80
N TYR A 41 -1.43 -9.60 6.69
CA TYR A 41 -1.22 -9.74 8.13
C TYR A 41 -1.31 -11.21 8.55
N ASP A 42 -2.29 -11.92 8.00
CA ASP A 42 -2.51 -13.34 8.29
C ASP A 42 -3.35 -13.97 7.17
N SER A 43 -2.95 -15.15 6.71
CA SER A 43 -3.65 -15.95 5.70
C SER A 43 -3.16 -17.40 5.76
N PRO A 44 -4.04 -18.41 5.66
CA PRO A 44 -3.63 -19.82 5.73
C PRO A 44 -2.87 -20.30 4.49
N CYS A 45 -2.97 -19.59 3.37
CA CYS A 45 -2.44 -20.03 2.07
C CYS A 45 -1.51 -19.02 1.38
N LEU A 46 -1.42 -17.78 1.90
CA LEU A 46 -0.56 -16.75 1.32
C LEU A 46 0.57 -16.40 2.29
N PRO A 47 1.83 -16.33 1.81
CA PRO A 47 2.93 -15.86 2.64
C PRO A 47 2.74 -14.38 2.99
N GLU A 48 3.33 -13.95 4.11
CA GLU A 48 3.41 -12.52 4.42
C GLU A 48 4.13 -11.77 3.30
N SER A 49 3.38 -10.94 2.57
CA SER A 49 3.89 -10.17 1.44
C SER A 49 3.31 -8.77 1.45
N GLU A 50 4.00 -7.85 0.79
CA GLU A 50 3.58 -6.46 0.60
C GLU A 50 3.37 -6.16 -0.89
N CYS A 51 2.26 -5.51 -1.21
CA CYS A 51 1.92 -5.03 -2.55
C CYS A 51 1.66 -3.52 -2.51
N ALA A 52 2.05 -2.81 -3.57
CA ALA A 52 1.74 -1.39 -3.73
C ALA A 52 0.64 -1.20 -4.77
N PHE A 53 -0.33 -0.34 -4.47
CA PHE A 53 -1.43 0.00 -5.38
C PHE A 53 -1.71 1.51 -5.33
N SER A 54 -2.41 2.01 -6.35
CA SER A 54 -2.87 3.40 -6.44
C SER A 54 -4.38 3.48 -6.28
N ILE A 55 -4.87 4.58 -5.70
CA ILE A 55 -6.31 4.90 -5.66
C ILE A 55 -6.51 6.12 -6.57
N THR A 56 -7.17 5.90 -7.70
CA THR A 56 -7.54 6.91 -8.69
C THR A 56 -9.01 7.30 -8.55
N ALA A 57 -9.46 8.33 -9.27
CA ALA A 57 -10.88 8.70 -9.31
C ALA A 57 -11.78 7.55 -9.81
N ASN A 58 -11.24 6.63 -10.61
CA ASN A 58 -11.94 5.45 -11.13
C ASN A 58 -11.82 4.22 -10.22
N GLY A 59 -11.18 4.35 -9.05
CA GLY A 59 -11.01 3.25 -8.08
C GLY A 59 -9.58 2.74 -7.98
N LEU A 60 -9.42 1.43 -7.77
CA LEU A 60 -8.12 0.78 -7.59
C LEU A 60 -7.38 0.62 -8.92
N ALA A 61 -6.11 0.99 -8.94
CA ALA A 61 -5.23 0.83 -10.09
C ALA A 61 -3.86 0.28 -9.65
N ASP A 62 -3.13 -0.31 -10.58
CA ASP A 62 -1.78 -0.77 -10.34
C ASP A 62 -0.85 0.41 -10.04
N TYR A 63 0.00 0.24 -9.02
CA TYR A 63 1.01 1.24 -8.73
C TYR A 63 2.16 1.09 -9.71
N VAL A 64 2.15 1.90 -10.76
CA VAL A 64 3.33 2.09 -11.61
C VAL A 64 4.36 2.87 -10.80
N LYS A 65 5.49 2.22 -10.48
CA LYS A 65 6.61 2.90 -9.81
C LYS A 65 7.04 4.06 -10.72
N PRO A 66 7.04 5.32 -10.24
CA PRO A 66 7.52 6.41 -11.05
C PRO A 66 8.97 6.10 -11.45
N PRO A 67 9.35 6.41 -12.70
CA PRO A 67 10.72 6.22 -13.16
C PRO A 67 11.67 6.87 -12.15
N GLN A 68 12.76 6.16 -11.82
CA GLN A 68 13.82 6.70 -10.95
C GLN A 68 14.31 8.03 -11.57
N ARG A 69 14.78 8.99 -10.75
CA ARG A 69 15.09 10.36 -11.21
C ARG A 69 15.91 10.41 -12.52
N ASP A 70 16.83 9.46 -12.71
CA ASP A 70 17.68 9.37 -13.90
C ASP A 70 16.89 8.94 -15.17
N ALA A 71 15.81 8.17 -15.00
CA ALA A 71 14.88 7.77 -16.06
C ALA A 71 13.81 8.85 -16.35
N TYR A 72 13.46 9.71 -15.38
CA TYR A 72 12.51 10.82 -15.57
C TYR A 72 13.02 11.85 -16.59
N GLU A 73 14.33 12.13 -16.60
CA GLU A 73 14.94 13.01 -17.59
C GLU A 73 14.99 12.39 -18.99
N GLN A 74 15.09 11.06 -19.08
CA GLN A 74 15.04 10.34 -20.34
C GLN A 74 13.62 10.19 -20.90
N GLU A 75 12.59 10.06 -20.05
CA GLU A 75 11.18 9.99 -20.48
C GLU A 75 10.58 11.35 -20.82
N LYS A 76 11.02 12.46 -20.19
CA LYS A 76 10.63 13.82 -20.63
C LYS A 76 10.98 14.10 -22.09
N ARG A 77 12.06 13.47 -22.61
CA ARG A 77 12.42 13.51 -24.04
C ARG A 77 11.49 12.67 -24.93
N LYS A 78 10.77 11.68 -24.38
CA LYS A 78 9.92 10.73 -25.12
C LYS A 78 8.42 11.06 -25.09
N GLY A 79 8.01 12.14 -24.42
CA GLY A 79 6.74 12.82 -24.70
C GLY A 79 5.45 12.03 -24.43
N TYR A 80 5.44 11.09 -23.48
CA TYR A 80 4.19 10.47 -23.02
C TYR A 80 3.56 11.30 -21.90
N LYS A 81 2.37 11.86 -22.18
CA LYS A 81 1.50 12.53 -21.22
C LYS A 81 0.95 11.53 -20.22
N TYR A 82 0.98 11.89 -18.94
CA TYR A 82 0.12 11.32 -17.91
C TYR A 82 -1.35 11.65 -18.21
#